data_AF-A0A167SHX0-F1
#
_entry.id   AF-A0A167SHX0-F1
#
_cell.length_a   1.000
_cell.length_b   1.000
_cell.length_c   1.000
_cell.angle_alpha   90.00
_cell.angle_beta   90.00
_cell.angle_gamma   90.00
#
_symmetry.space_group_name_H-M   'P 1'
#
loop_
_entity.id
_entity.type
_entity.pdbx_description
1 polymer ?
#
loop_
_entity_poly.entity_id
_entity_poly.type
_entity_poly.pdbx_seq_one_letter_code
_entity_poly.pdbx_strand_id
1 'polypeptide(L)' 'RPGPLDISYGKTPITPGLPSALATARIIEDIEKMEYPEGIMNPKLELNVNAKDSKFKYDRDFLLQLMS' A
#
# COMPACT_ATOMS: atom_id res chain seq x y z
N ARG A 1 -10.49 43.34 5.26
CA ARG A 1 -10.48 42.21 4.29
C ARG A 1 -9.40 41.25 4.77
N PRO A 2 -9.65 39.93 4.85
CA PRO A 2 -8.60 38.97 5.21
C PRO A 2 -7.48 39.04 4.16
N GLY A 3 -6.23 38.88 4.61
CA GLY A 3 -5.06 38.89 3.73
C GLY A 3 -4.96 37.63 2.87
N PRO A 4 -4.10 37.62 1.84
CA PRO A 4 -3.91 36.46 0.97
C PRO A 4 -3.39 35.26 1.76
N LEU A 5 -3.98 34.10 1.51
CA LEU A 5 -3.58 32.82 2.11
C LEU A 5 -2.22 32.41 1.52
N ASP A 6 -1.21 32.21 2.36
CA ASP A 6 0.12 31.79 1.94
C ASP A 6 0.16 30.26 1.71
N ILE A 7 0.35 29.86 0.45
CA ILE A 7 0.33 28.47 -0.02
C ILE A 7 1.75 27.86 -0.08
N SER A 8 2.77 28.57 0.39
CA SER A 8 4.18 28.17 0.29
C SER A 8 4.55 26.91 1.10
N TYR A 9 3.69 26.48 2.04
CA TYR A 9 3.84 25.24 2.81
C TYR A 9 3.65 23.95 1.97
N GLY A 10 3.12 24.03 0.74
CA GLY A 10 2.87 22.87 -0.11
C GLY A 10 4.04 22.42 -0.99
N LYS A 11 5.23 23.03 -0.86
CA LYS A 11 6.37 22.82 -1.79
C LYS A 11 7.43 21.83 -1.28
N THR A 12 7.11 20.99 -0.30
CA THR A 12 7.94 19.80 -0.05
C THR A 12 7.53 18.74 -1.07
N PRO A 13 8.46 18.22 -1.91
CA PRO A 13 8.19 17.00 -2.65
C PRO A 13 7.98 15.88 -1.62
N ILE A 14 6.72 15.56 -1.32
CA ILE A 14 6.32 14.51 -0.37
C ILE A 14 6.54 13.11 -0.97
N THR A 15 7.41 12.97 -1.97
CA THR A 15 7.75 11.67 -2.52
C THR A 15 9.05 11.25 -1.84
N PRO A 16 9.02 10.53 -0.70
CA PRO A 16 10.16 9.70 -0.38
C PRO A 16 10.45 8.88 -1.63
N GLY A 17 11.69 8.95 -2.13
CA GLY A 17 12.05 8.26 -3.38
C GLY A 17 11.52 6.83 -3.30
N LEU A 18 10.74 6.42 -4.30
CA LEU A 18 10.16 5.07 -4.36
C LEU A 18 11.26 4.10 -3.96
N PRO A 19 11.08 3.32 -2.88
CA PRO A 19 12.15 2.45 -2.40
C PRO A 19 12.58 1.58 -3.57
N SER A 20 13.89 1.52 -3.83
CA SER A 20 14.46 0.80 -4.99
C SER A 20 13.96 -0.65 -5.11
N ALA A 21 13.51 -1.22 -3.99
CA ALA A 21 12.83 -2.51 -3.92
C ALA A 21 11.49 -2.52 -4.69
N LEU A 22 10.62 -1.51 -4.57
CA LEU A 22 9.37 -1.44 -5.34
C LEU A 22 9.62 -1.27 -6.84
N ALA A 23 10.68 -0.57 -7.22
CA ALA A 23 11.05 -0.40 -8.63
C ALA A 23 11.52 -1.70 -9.31
N THR A 24 12.02 -2.66 -8.52
CA THR A 24 12.52 -3.96 -8.99
C THR A 24 11.62 -5.13 -8.59
N ALA A 25 10.54 -4.86 -7.84
CA ALA A 25 9.60 -5.87 -7.38
C ALA A 25 8.83 -6.49 -8.54
N ARG A 26 8.47 -7.77 -8.39
CA ARG A 26 7.57 -8.47 -9.30
C ARG A 26 6.12 -8.22 -8.92
N ILE A 27 5.25 -8.18 -9.93
CA ILE A 27 3.80 -8.09 -9.73
C ILE A 27 3.32 -9.36 -9.02
N ILE A 28 2.36 -9.20 -8.13
CA ILE A 28 1.70 -10.30 -7.43
C ILE A 28 0.79 -11.05 -8.41
N GLU A 29 1.10 -12.31 -8.69
CA GLU A 29 0.28 -13.18 -9.54
C GLU A 29 -0.80 -13.92 -8.73
N ASP A 30 -0.43 -14.37 -7.54
CA ASP A 30 -1.26 -15.19 -6.67
C ASP A 30 -1.07 -14.77 -5.21
N ILE A 31 -2.17 -14.41 -4.56
CA ILE A 31 -2.18 -13.94 -3.18
C ILE A 31 -1.96 -15.09 -2.19
N GLU A 32 -2.29 -16.32 -2.56
CA GLU A 32 -2.10 -17.50 -1.71
C GLU A 32 -0.63 -17.91 -1.60
N LYS A 33 0.18 -17.54 -2.60
CA LYS A 33 1.63 -17.81 -2.66
C LYS A 33 2.48 -16.75 -1.97
N MET A 34 1.86 -15.71 -1.40
CA MET A 34 2.59 -14.65 -0.72
C MET A 34 2.91 -15.04 0.71
N GLU A 35 4.21 -15.16 1.00
CA GLU A 35 4.72 -15.40 2.34
C GLU A 35 5.03 -14.08 3.03
N TYR A 36 4.55 -13.94 4.26
CA TYR A 36 4.81 -12.79 5.12
C TYR A 36 5.72 -13.22 6.27
N PRO A 37 6.67 -12.37 6.69
CA PRO A 37 7.59 -12.68 7.79
C PRO A 37 6.85 -12.75 9.13
N GLU A 38 7.50 -13.36 10.12
CA GLU A 38 6.96 -13.46 11.48
C GLU A 38 6.59 -12.08 12.04
N GLY A 39 5.40 -11.97 12.62
CA GLY A 39 4.86 -10.72 13.18
C GLY A 39 4.00 -9.89 12.21
N ILE A 40 3.98 -10.22 10.92
CA ILE A 40 3.03 -9.65 9.95
C ILE A 40 1.93 -10.67 9.70
N MET A 41 0.66 -10.22 9.67
CA MET A 41 -0.44 -11.13 9.40
C MET A 41 -0.62 -11.33 7.90
N ASN A 42 -1.01 -12.54 7.50
CA ASN A 42 -1.40 -12.82 6.14
C ASN A 42 -2.74 -12.13 5.80
N PRO A 43 -2.96 -11.75 4.54
CA PRO A 43 -4.24 -11.23 4.09
C PRO A 43 -5.33 -12.31 4.16
N LYS A 44 -6.58 -11.90 4.38
CA LYS A 44 -7.73 -12.81 4.39
C LYS A 44 -8.03 -13.32 2.97
N LEU A 45 -7.60 -14.55 2.68
CA LEU A 45 -7.81 -15.22 1.38
C LEU A 45 -9.30 -15.32 1.01
N GLU A 46 -10.17 -15.47 2.01
CA GLU A 46 -11.63 -15.52 1.85
C GLU A 46 -12.21 -14.29 1.14
N LEU A 47 -11.56 -13.13 1.23
CA LEU A 47 -11.99 -11.91 0.53
C LEU A 47 -11.74 -11.98 -0.98
N ASN A 48 -10.86 -12.89 -1.42
CA ASN A 48 -10.36 -12.99 -2.79
C ASN A 48 -10.89 -14.20 -3.56
N VAL A 49 -11.68 -15.09 -2.96
CA VAL A 49 -12.25 -16.30 -3.60
C VAL A 49 -12.96 -16.02 -4.92
N ASN A 50 -13.61 -14.85 -5.04
CA ASN A 50 -14.32 -14.42 -6.25
C ASN A 50 -13.71 -13.17 -6.90
N ALA A 51 -12.47 -12.81 -6.52
CA ALA A 51 -11.82 -11.66 -7.12
C ALA A 51 -11.39 -11.99 -8.55
N LYS A 52 -11.56 -11.03 -9.46
CA LYS A 52 -11.08 -11.16 -10.84
C LYS A 52 -9.56 -11.07 -10.85
N ASP A 53 -8.95 -11.71 -11.84
CA ASP A 53 -7.50 -11.72 -12.04
C ASP A 53 -6.88 -10.31 -11.88
N SER A 54 -5.77 -10.26 -11.16
CA SER A 54 -5.01 -9.04 -10.84
C SER A 54 -5.72 -8.01 -9.95
N LYS A 55 -6.87 -8.34 -9.35
CA LYS A 55 -7.51 -7.53 -8.30
C LYS A 55 -7.45 -8.25 -6.97
N PHE A 56 -6.82 -7.63 -5.98
CA PHE A 56 -6.73 -8.17 -4.63
C PHE A 56 -7.48 -7.27 -3.64
N LYS A 57 -8.30 -7.90 -2.81
CA LYS A 57 -9.01 -7.28 -1.69
C LYS A 57 -8.24 -7.57 -0.42
N TYR A 58 -8.01 -6.53 0.36
CA TYR A 58 -7.34 -6.59 1.65
C TYR A 58 -8.27 -6.03 2.73
N ASP A 59 -8.27 -6.65 3.90
CA ASP A 59 -8.99 -6.09 5.03
C ASP A 59 -8.22 -4.92 5.66
N ARG A 60 -8.93 -4.13 6.46
CA ARG A 60 -8.38 -2.93 7.09
C ARG A 60 -7.19 -3.25 7.99
N ASP A 61 -7.27 -4.31 8.79
CA ASP A 61 -6.26 -4.60 9.80
C ASP A 61 -4.93 -4.98 9.13
N PHE A 62 -4.99 -5.77 8.05
CA PHE A 62 -3.82 -6.04 7.20
C PHE A 62 -3.23 -4.74 6.61
N LEU A 63 -4.04 -3.89 5.97
CA LEU A 63 -3.54 -2.67 5.34
C LEU A 63 -2.87 -1.72 6.34
N LEU A 64 -3.37 -1.68 7.58
CA LEU A 64 -2.78 -0.85 8.64
C LEU A 64 -1.39 -1.34 9.08
N GLN A 65 -1.04 -2.62 8.88
CA GLN A 65 0.30 -3.12 9.17
C GLN A 65 1.38 -2.49 8.27
N LEU A 66 1.00 -1.94 7.11
CA LEU A 66 1.92 -1.32 6.15
C LEU A 66 2.06 0.20 6.31
N MET A 67 1.23 0.84 7.14
CA MET A 67 1.15 2.31 7.30
C MET A 67 1.89 2.82 8.56
N SER A 68 3.10 2.32 8.83
CA SER A 68 3.92 2.84 9.94
C SER A 68 4.15 4.35 9.87
#